data_AF-A0A7S0LN19-F1
#
_entry.id   AF-A0A7S0LN19-F1
#
_cell.length_a   1.000
_cell.length_b   1.000
_cell.length_c   1.000
_cell.angle_alpha   90.00
_cell.angle_beta   90.00
_cell.angle_gamma   90.00
#
_symmetry.space_group_name_H-M   'P 1'
#
loop_
_entity.id
_entity.type
_entity.pdbx_description
1 polymer ?
#
loop_
_entity_poly.entity_id
_entity_poly.type
_entity_poly.pdbx_seq_one_letter_code
_entity_poly.pdbx_strand_id
1 'polypeptide(L)'
;SFLCRMMRGTLHILQSQHGLTDHDNYHELCRLLARLKANYQLSELVQVECYREWIALVASFTIDSFTHWQWASNSVYYLLSLWSRLVASMPYLKGDLPSQLENFVPQVITSFIRS
;
A
#
# COMPACT_ATOMS: atom_id res chain seq x y z
N SER A 1 0.10 -18.84 -5.47
CA SER A 1 0.87 -18.11 -6.51
C SER A 1 2.07 -17.40 -5.88
N PHE A 2 3.03 -16.91 -6.67
CA PHE A 2 4.13 -16.08 -6.17
C PHE A 2 3.61 -14.76 -5.57
N LEU A 3 2.63 -14.12 -6.23
CA LEU A 3 1.94 -12.93 -5.72
C LEU A 3 1.36 -13.12 -4.31
N CYS A 4 0.66 -14.23 -4.06
CA CYS A 4 0.08 -14.51 -2.75
C CYS A 4 1.17 -14.61 -1.66
N ARG A 5 2.31 -15.25 -1.95
CA ARG A 5 3.45 -15.31 -1.02
C ARG A 5 4.05 -13.94 -0.75
N MET A 6 4.20 -13.11 -1.78
CA MET A 6 4.67 -11.73 -1.62
C MET A 6 3.72 -10.88 -0.77
N MET A 7 2.42 -10.89 -1.08
CA MET A 7 1.43 -10.11 -0.32
C MET A 7 1.37 -10.55 1.13
N ARG A 8 1.36 -11.86 1.41
CA ARG A 8 1.43 -12.39 2.79
C ARG A 8 2.71 -11.98 3.51
N GLY A 9 3.86 -11.96 2.82
CA GLY A 9 5.12 -11.49 3.38
C GLY A 9 5.07 -10.01 3.78
N THR A 10 4.62 -9.15 2.86
CA THR A 10 4.46 -7.71 3.16
C THR A 10 3.41 -7.45 4.24
N LEU A 11 2.32 -8.23 4.25
CA LEU A 11 1.29 -8.18 5.29
C LEU A 11 1.89 -8.48 6.67
N HIS A 12 2.69 -9.55 6.77
CA HIS A 12 3.32 -9.94 8.02
C HIS A 12 4.30 -8.89 8.54
N ILE A 13 5.07 -8.24 7.66
CA ILE A 13 5.96 -7.12 8.04
C ILE A 13 5.13 -5.95 8.59
N LEU A 14 4.04 -5.58 7.91
CA LEU A 14 3.15 -4.51 8.35
C LEU A 14 2.47 -4.81 9.70
N GLN A 15 2.06 -6.06 9.93
CA GLN A 15 1.44 -6.48 11.20
C GLN A 15 2.43 -6.50 12.36
N SER A 16 3.62 -7.06 12.14
CA SER A 16 4.63 -7.21 13.19
C SER A 16 5.38 -5.91 13.48
N GLN A 17 5.34 -4.95 12.55
CA GLN A 17 6.17 -3.75 12.53
C GLN A 17 7.67 -4.04 12.71
N HIS A 18 8.09 -5.28 12.47
CA HIS A 18 9.44 -5.73 12.78
C HIS A 18 10.43 -5.09 11.81
N GLY A 19 11.46 -4.43 12.35
CA GLY A 19 12.50 -3.78 11.57
C GLY A 19 12.08 -2.45 10.92
N LEU A 20 10.84 -1.98 11.11
CA LEU A 20 10.36 -0.70 10.54
C LEU A 20 10.84 0.53 11.31
N THR A 21 11.50 0.34 12.45
CA THR A 21 12.24 1.40 13.18
C THR A 21 13.58 1.73 12.52
N ASP A 22 14.03 0.92 11.56
CA ASP A 22 15.19 1.19 10.73
C ASP A 22 14.76 1.88 9.42
N HIS A 23 15.42 3.00 9.10
CA HIS A 23 15.06 3.82 7.94
C HIS A 23 15.21 3.07 6.61
N ASP A 24 16.24 2.25 6.45
CA ASP A 24 16.50 1.56 5.18
C ASP A 24 15.48 0.44 4.96
N ASN A 25 15.15 -0.32 6.00
CA ASN A 25 14.11 -1.35 5.94
C ASN A 25 12.74 -0.77 5.59
N TYR A 26 12.39 0.36 6.21
CA TYR A 26 11.16 1.08 5.91
C TYR A 26 11.12 1.55 4.46
N HIS A 27 12.22 2.14 4.00
CA HIS A 27 12.34 2.63 2.63
C HIS A 27 12.19 1.50 1.62
N GLU A 28 12.84 0.35 1.84
CA GLU A 28 12.72 -0.82 0.99
C GLU A 28 11.31 -1.42 1.01
N LEU A 29 10.60 -1.39 2.14
CA LEU A 29 9.20 -1.77 2.18
C LEU A 29 8.34 -0.86 1.31
N CYS A 30 8.49 0.47 1.41
CA CYS A 30 7.78 1.42 0.56
C CYS A 30 8.04 1.16 -0.93
N ARG A 31 9.31 0.92 -1.31
CA ARG A 31 9.70 0.55 -2.68
C ARG A 31 9.06 -0.76 -3.10
N LEU A 32 9.05 -1.76 -2.24
CA LEU A 32 8.47 -3.07 -2.52
C LEU A 32 6.96 -2.97 -2.77
N LEU A 33 6.23 -2.22 -1.94
CA LEU A 33 4.78 -2.00 -2.11
C LEU A 33 4.49 -1.30 -3.45
N ALA A 34 5.22 -0.24 -3.78
CA ALA A 34 5.08 0.45 -5.05
C ALA A 34 5.38 -0.46 -6.26
N ARG A 35 6.43 -1.28 -6.17
CA ARG A 35 6.78 -2.27 -7.21
C ARG A 35 5.75 -3.38 -7.33
N LEU A 36 5.17 -3.84 -6.23
CA LEU A 36 4.13 -4.86 -6.24
C LEU A 36 2.94 -4.38 -7.09
N LYS A 37 2.45 -3.16 -6.88
CA LYS A 37 1.39 -2.59 -7.71
C LYS A 37 1.82 -2.31 -9.16
N ALA A 38 3.09 -2.00 -9.40
CA ALA A 38 3.59 -1.77 -10.75
C ALA A 38 3.69 -3.07 -11.57
N ASN A 39 3.91 -4.22 -10.92
CA ASN A 39 4.08 -5.51 -11.58
C ASN A 39 2.79 -6.34 -11.70
N TYR A 40 1.76 -6.03 -10.92
CA TYR A 40 0.49 -6.78 -10.89
C TYR A 40 -0.72 -5.89 -11.16
N GLN A 41 -1.67 -6.42 -11.92
CA GLN A 41 -2.93 -5.73 -12.17
C GLN A 41 -3.78 -5.70 -10.89
N LEU A 42 -4.59 -4.66 -10.74
CA LEU A 42 -5.49 -4.55 -9.59
C LEU A 42 -6.44 -5.76 -9.49
N SER A 43 -6.90 -6.28 -10.63
CA SER A 43 -7.72 -7.49 -10.73
C SER A 43 -7.04 -8.73 -10.14
N GLU A 44 -5.72 -8.88 -10.30
CA GLU A 44 -4.96 -9.98 -9.71
C GLU A 44 -4.78 -9.79 -8.20
N LEU A 45 -4.61 -8.54 -7.75
CA LEU A 45 -4.45 -8.21 -6.33
C LEU A 45 -5.71 -8.51 -5.54
N VAL A 46 -6.88 -8.06 -6.01
CA VAL A 46 -8.17 -8.24 -5.30
C VAL A 46 -8.59 -9.70 -5.18
N GLN A 47 -8.07 -10.58 -6.05
CA GLN A 47 -8.34 -12.01 -6.01
C GLN A 47 -7.51 -12.75 -4.95
N VAL A 48 -6.49 -12.11 -4.38
CA VAL A 48 -5.71 -12.71 -3.31
C VAL A 48 -6.50 -12.67 -2.01
N GLU A 49 -6.65 -13.82 -1.36
CA GLU A 49 -7.39 -13.99 -0.11
C GLU A 49 -7.05 -12.95 0.97
N CYS A 50 -5.77 -12.60 1.13
CA CYS A 50 -5.32 -11.64 2.13
C CYS A 50 -5.39 -10.17 1.67
N TYR A 51 -5.96 -9.88 0.50
CA TYR A 51 -6.00 -8.52 -0.06
C TYR A 51 -6.70 -7.53 0.85
N ARG A 52 -7.86 -7.89 1.39
CA ARG A 52 -8.68 -6.98 2.20
C ARG A 52 -7.93 -6.50 3.44
N GLU A 53 -7.23 -7.40 4.11
CA GLU A 53 -6.40 -7.07 5.27
C GLU A 53 -5.15 -6.29 4.85
N TRP A 54 -4.52 -6.72 3.76
CA TRP A 54 -3.32 -6.08 3.23
C TRP A 54 -3.55 -4.63 2.84
N ILE A 55 -4.61 -4.32 2.09
CA ILE A 55 -4.88 -2.95 1.64
C ILE A 55 -5.23 -2.02 2.82
N ALA A 56 -5.91 -2.55 3.84
CA ALA A 56 -6.22 -1.80 5.06
C ALA A 56 -4.95 -1.44 5.85
N LEU A 57 -4.03 -2.40 6.03
CA LEU A 57 -2.76 -2.13 6.71
C LEU A 57 -1.85 -1.22 5.88
N VAL A 58 -1.81 -1.37 4.55
CA VAL A 58 -1.08 -0.44 3.67
C VAL A 58 -1.64 0.99 3.79
N ALA A 59 -2.96 1.15 3.89
CA ALA A 59 -3.59 2.46 4.11
C ALA A 59 -3.19 3.06 5.47
N SER A 60 -3.33 2.30 6.55
CA SER A 60 -2.93 2.73 7.90
C SER A 60 -1.45 3.15 7.91
N PHE A 61 -0.58 2.26 7.41
CA PHE A 61 0.85 2.52 7.31
C PHE A 61 1.15 3.80 6.53
N THR A 62 0.49 4.02 5.39
CA THR A 62 0.72 5.22 4.58
C THR A 62 0.31 6.50 5.32
N ILE A 63 -0.83 6.48 6.02
CA ILE A 63 -1.28 7.61 6.82
C ILE A 63 -0.28 7.91 7.95
N ASP A 64 0.21 6.87 8.62
CA ASP A 64 1.23 7.00 9.66
C ASP A 64 2.55 7.54 9.08
N SER A 65 2.93 7.16 7.85
CA SER A 65 4.10 7.69 7.15
C SER A 65 4.07 9.20 6.97
N PHE A 66 2.89 9.78 6.69
CA PHE A 66 2.76 11.21 6.46
C PHE A 66 2.93 12.03 7.73
N THR A 67 2.53 11.47 8.89
CA THR A 67 2.61 12.19 10.18
C THR A 67 4.00 12.18 10.79
N HIS A 68 4.87 11.22 10.41
CA HIS A 68 6.21 11.12 10.96
C HIS A 68 7.26 11.69 10.00
N TRP A 69 7.65 12.95 10.24
CA TRP A 69 8.59 13.73 9.41
C TRP A 69 9.93 13.04 9.12
N GLN A 70 10.42 12.16 10.01
CA GLN A 70 11.66 11.41 9.84
C GLN A 70 11.61 10.39 8.70
N TRP A 71 10.41 9.98 8.28
CA TRP A 71 10.15 8.97 7.24
C TRP A 71 9.64 9.62 5.95
N ALA A 72 9.42 10.94 5.99
CA ALA A 72 8.68 11.68 4.99
C ALA A 72 9.51 12.02 3.73
N SER A 73 10.84 12.12 3.83
CA SER A 73 11.60 12.87 2.83
C SER A 73 11.83 12.14 1.50
N ASN A 74 11.81 10.79 1.48
CA ASN A 74 12.02 10.00 0.24
C ASN A 74 11.05 8.81 0.09
N SER A 75 10.63 8.18 1.20
CA SER A 75 9.82 6.97 1.19
C SER A 75 8.35 7.23 0.82
N VAL A 76 7.83 8.40 1.19
CA VAL A 76 6.46 8.87 0.92
C VAL A 76 6.15 8.92 -0.57
N TYR A 77 7.12 9.28 -1.40
CA TYR A 77 6.93 9.32 -2.85
C TYR A 77 6.52 7.96 -3.43
N TYR A 78 7.10 6.87 -2.93
CA TYR A 78 6.74 5.51 -3.36
C TYR A 78 5.30 5.15 -2.96
N LEU A 79 4.88 5.56 -1.77
CA LEU A 79 3.51 5.34 -1.30
C LEU A 79 2.51 6.17 -2.11
N LEU A 80 2.80 7.44 -2.40
CA LEU A 80 1.96 8.25 -3.28
C LEU A 80 1.89 7.66 -4.70
N SER A 81 3.01 7.17 -5.23
CA SER A 81 3.03 6.49 -6.54
C SER A 81 2.19 5.21 -6.53
N LEU A 82 2.24 4.44 -5.45
CA LEU A 82 1.40 3.25 -5.23
C LEU A 82 -0.09 3.63 -5.29
N TRP A 83 -0.53 4.61 -4.50
CA TRP A 83 -1.93 5.04 -4.44
C TRP A 83 -2.40 5.66 -5.75
N SER A 84 -1.58 6.48 -6.40
CA SER A 84 -1.88 7.03 -7.73
C SER A 84 -2.14 5.92 -8.76
N ARG A 85 -1.30 4.88 -8.79
CA ARG A 85 -1.47 3.73 -9.68
C ARG A 85 -2.69 2.88 -9.32
N LEU A 86 -3.01 2.74 -8.03
CA LEU A 86 -4.22 2.05 -7.57
C LEU A 86 -5.48 2.77 -8.07
N VAL A 87 -5.56 4.08 -7.84
CA VAL A 87 -6.69 4.92 -8.30
C VAL A 87 -6.83 4.88 -9.82
N ALA A 88 -5.72 5.04 -10.56
CA ALA A 88 -5.74 4.94 -12.01
C ALA A 88 -6.19 3.56 -12.52
N SER A 89 -6.03 2.51 -11.72
CA SER A 89 -6.45 1.15 -12.08
C SER A 89 -7.92 0.86 -11.76
N MET A 90 -8.60 1.68 -10.94
CA MET A 90 -9.99 1.45 -10.51
C MET A 90 -10.98 1.35 -11.67
N PRO A 91 -10.94 2.24 -12.70
CA PRO A 91 -11.89 2.16 -13.83
C PRO A 91 -11.75 0.88 -14.67
N TYR A 92 -10.58 0.23 -14.59
CA TYR A 92 -10.30 -0.99 -15.35
C TYR A 92 -10.68 -2.27 -14.58
N LEU A 93 -11.06 -2.16 -13.30
CA LEU A 93 -11.53 -3.28 -12.52
C LEU A 93 -12.95 -3.65 -12.98
N LYS A 94 -13.06 -4.71 -13.77
CA LYS A 94 -14.35 -5.23 -14.24
C LYS A 94 -14.91 -6.23 -13.22
N GLY A 95 -16.19 -6.08 -12.88
CA GLY A 95 -16.93 -6.97 -11.98
C GLY A 95 -17.06 -6.43 -10.55
N ASP A 96 -17.90 -7.11 -9.75
CA ASP A 96 -18.27 -6.74 -8.38
C ASP A 96 -17.17 -7.03 -7.34
N LEU A 97 -15.89 -6.99 -7.75
CA LEU A 97 -14.77 -7.29 -6.86
C LEU A 97 -14.52 -6.09 -5.92
N PRO A 98 -14.69 -6.25 -4.59
CA PRO A 98 -14.66 -5.13 -3.67
C PRO A 98 -13.20 -4.68 -3.44
N SER A 99 -12.74 -3.71 -4.23
CA SER A 99 -11.36 -3.17 -4.13
C SER A 99 -11.08 -2.46 -2.80
N GLN A 100 -12.11 -2.03 -2.06
CA GLN A 100 -11.98 -1.20 -0.85
C GLN A 100 -11.26 0.15 -1.06
N LEU A 101 -10.78 0.45 -2.26
CA LEU A 101 -10.00 1.66 -2.56
C LEU A 101 -10.85 2.92 -2.36
N GLU A 102 -12.16 2.85 -2.63
CA GLU A 102 -13.11 3.94 -2.40
C GLU A 102 -13.14 4.41 -0.93
N ASN A 103 -12.86 3.50 0.01
CA ASN A 103 -12.83 3.81 1.44
C ASN A 103 -11.49 4.41 1.89
N PHE A 104 -10.38 3.91 1.35
CA PHE A 104 -9.03 4.26 1.82
C PHE A 104 -8.41 5.45 1.08
N VAL A 105 -8.68 5.60 -0.23
CA VAL A 105 -8.12 6.69 -1.03
C VAL A 105 -8.48 8.07 -0.46
N PRO A 106 -9.74 8.36 -0.08
CA PRO A 106 -10.07 9.65 0.53
C PRO A 106 -9.32 9.90 1.84
N GLN A 107 -9.12 8.87 2.66
CA GLN A 107 -8.41 8.98 3.94
C GLN A 107 -6.93 9.29 3.72
N VAL A 108 -6.27 8.56 2.81
CA VAL A 108 -4.86 8.78 2.47
C VAL A 108 -4.65 10.19 1.92
N ILE A 109 -5.48 10.63 0.97
CA ILE A 109 -5.39 11.99 0.40
C ILE A 109 -5.62 13.06 1.47
N THR A 110 -6.63 12.87 2.34
CA THR A 110 -6.92 13.84 3.41
C THR A 110 -5.76 13.95 4.40
N SER A 111 -5.15 12.83 4.79
CA SER A 111 -3.99 12.82 5.66
C SER A 111 -2.78 13.49 5.03
N PHE A 112 -2.54 13.28 3.73
CA PHE A 112 -1.45 13.93 2.99
C PHE A 112 -1.62 15.46 2.91
N ILE A 113 -2.85 15.96 2.75
CA ILE A 113 -3.12 17.40 2.71
C ILE A 113 -2.91 18.04 4.10
N ARG A 114 -3.09 17.27 5.18
CA ARG A 114 -3.00 17.76 6.57
C ARG A 114 -1.61 17.64 7.19
N SER A 115 -0.73 16.80 6.64
CA SER A 115 0.68 16.64 7.06
C SER A 115 1.54 17.80 6.58
#